data_AF-A0A830GD20-F1
#
_entry.id   AF-A0A830GD20-F1
#
_cell.length_a   1.000
_cell.length_b   1.000
_cell.length_c   1.000
_cell.angle_alpha   90.00
_cell.angle_beta   90.00
_cell.angle_gamma   90.00
#
_symmetry.space_group_name_H-M   'P 1'
#
loop_
_entity.id
_entity.type
_entity.pdbx_description
1 polymer ?
#
loop_
_entity_poly.entity_id
_entity_poly.type
_entity_poly.pdbx_seq_one_letter_code
_entity_poly.pdbx_strand_id
1 'polypeptide(L)' 'MTLTPLPLAAIGAGSIFPLLLLLVQLAIAYLVYRDAKGRNSRHALAWALGAFFGNLVVWILYYVVRDEVGR' A
#
# COMPACT_ATOMS: atom_id res chain seq x y z
N MET A 1 10.24 -16.90 -30.44
CA MET A 1 9.87 -16.22 -29.18
C MET A 1 9.42 -14.82 -29.52
N THR A 2 8.11 -14.59 -29.64
CA THR A 2 7.54 -13.26 -29.86
C THR A 2 7.24 -12.64 -28.50
N LEU A 3 7.92 -11.55 -28.16
CA LEU A 3 7.59 -10.75 -26.98
C LEU A 3 6.28 -10.02 -27.29
N THR A 4 5.14 -10.56 -26.86
CA THR A 4 3.89 -9.81 -26.87
C THR A 4 4.07 -8.61 -25.93
N PRO A 5 4.02 -7.35 -26.42
CA PRO A 5 4.02 -6.21 -25.53
C PRO A 5 2.78 -6.34 -24.66
N LEU A 6 2.97 -6.37 -23.33
CA LEU A 6 1.88 -6.23 -22.37
C LEU A 6 1.01 -5.07 -22.86
N PRO A 7 -0.28 -5.28 -23.18
CA PRO A 7 -1.11 -4.21 -23.67
C PRO A 7 -1.21 -3.20 -22.53
N LEU A 8 -0.55 -2.05 -22.70
CA LEU A 8 -0.71 -0.88 -21.85
C LEU A 8 -2.20 -0.49 -21.74
N ALA A 9 -3.03 -0.98 -22.67
CA ALA A 9 -4.49 -0.91 -22.71
C ALA A 9 -5.24 -1.82 -21.70
N ALA A 10 -4.64 -2.87 -21.13
CA ALA A 10 -5.26 -3.64 -20.04
C ALA A 10 -5.40 -2.82 -18.74
N ILE A 11 -4.74 -1.66 -18.69
CA ILE A 11 -4.82 -0.68 -17.61
C ILE A 11 -6.01 0.30 -17.82
N GLY A 12 -7.00 -0.04 -18.67
CA GLY A 12 -8.11 0.86 -19.02
C GLY A 12 -9.23 0.96 -17.97
N ALA A 13 -9.44 -0.10 -17.18
CA ALA A 13 -10.32 -0.12 -16.00
C ALA A 13 -9.56 -0.53 -14.71
N GLY A 14 -8.32 -1.03 -14.86
CA GLY A 14 -7.39 -1.42 -13.78
C GLY A 14 -6.40 -0.33 -13.35
N SER A 15 -6.50 0.90 -13.85
CA SER A 15 -5.62 2.03 -13.48
C SER A 15 -6.12 2.84 -12.30
N ILE A 16 -7.40 3.21 -12.31
CA ILE A 16 -7.96 4.15 -11.33
C ILE A 16 -8.11 3.50 -9.96
N PHE A 17 -8.53 2.25 -9.88
CA PHE A 17 -8.76 1.59 -8.60
C PHE A 17 -7.50 1.46 -7.73
N PRO A 18 -6.35 0.97 -8.26
CA PRO A 18 -5.09 0.99 -7.51
C PRO A 18 -4.64 2.41 -7.12
N LEU A 19 -4.85 3.40 -7.99
CA LEU A 19 -4.55 4.80 -7.68
C LEU A 19 -5.43 5.34 -6.54
N LEU A 20 -6.72 5.00 -6.51
CA LEU A 20 -7.63 5.36 -5.43
C LEU A 20 -7.20 4.71 -4.10
N LEU A 21 -6.84 3.43 -4.12
CA LEU A 21 -6.31 2.75 -2.94
C LEU A 21 -5.02 3.41 -2.44
N LEU A 22 -4.12 3.77 -3.35
CA LEU A 22 -2.89 4.50 -3.01
C LEU A 22 -3.21 5.87 -2.40
N LEU A 23 -4.14 6.62 -2.98
CA LEU A 23 -4.57 7.93 -2.46
C LEU A 23 -5.18 7.80 -1.06
N VAL A 24 -6.02 6.80 -0.82
CA VAL A 24 -6.57 6.51 0.51
C VAL A 24 -5.44 6.19 1.49
N GLN A 25 -4.48 5.36 1.08
CA GLN A 25 -3.36 4.98 1.94
C GLN A 25 -2.46 6.18 2.28
N LEU A 26 -2.21 7.07 1.31
CA LEU A 26 -1.50 8.34 1.50
C LEU A 26 -2.27 9.29 2.42
N ALA A 27 -3.59 9.38 2.27
CA ALA A 27 -4.44 10.20 3.14
C ALA A 27 -4.36 9.71 4.60
N ILE A 28 -4.43 8.39 4.82
CA ILE A 28 -4.26 7.80 6.16
C ILE A 28 -2.88 8.14 6.73
N ALA A 29 -1.80 7.92 5.96
CA ALA A 29 -0.45 8.23 6.41
C ALA A 29 -0.27 9.72 6.76
N TYR A 30 -0.86 10.62 5.96
CA TYR A 30 -0.86 12.06 6.22
C TYR A 30 -1.63 12.42 7.51
N LEU A 31 -2.78 11.82 7.75
CA LEU A 31 -3.56 12.05 8.98
C LEU A 31 -2.82 11.55 10.22
N VAL A 32 -2.16 10.39 10.13
CA VAL A 32 -1.31 9.89 11.22
C VAL A 32 -0.11 10.81 11.47
N TYR A 33 0.57 11.27 10.42
CA TYR A 33 1.65 12.25 10.55
C TYR A 33 1.18 13.53 11.24
N ARG A 34 0.03 14.07 10.81
CA ARG A 34 -0.59 15.28 11.37
C ARG A 34 -0.89 15.11 12.86
N ASP A 35 -1.56 14.02 13.23
CA ASP A 35 -1.89 13.74 14.64
C ASP A 35 -0.62 13.60 15.47
N ALA A 36 0.36 12.81 15.01
CA ALA A 36 1.62 12.62 15.73
C ALA A 36 2.42 13.93 15.88
N LYS A 37 2.42 14.79 14.85
CA LYS A 37 3.06 16.12 14.90
C LYS A 37 2.32 17.06 15.84
N GLY A 38 0.98 17.04 15.85
CA GLY A 38 0.16 17.81 16.79
C GLY A 38 0.41 17.41 18.25
N ARG A 39 0.77 16.14 18.49
CA ARG A 39 1.18 15.61 19.81
C ARG A 39 2.67 15.79 20.12
N ASN A 40 3.41 16.57 19.32
CA ASN A 40 4.85 16.81 19.46
C ASN A 40 5.71 15.52 19.50
N SER A 41 5.29 14.47 18.78
CA SER A 41 6.05 13.23 18.70
C SER A 41 7.34 13.40 17.90
N ARG A 42 8.49 13.04 18.50
CA ARG A 42 9.79 12.97 17.81
C ARG A 42 9.82 11.99 16.63
N HIS A 43 8.88 11.04 16.59
CA HIS A 43 8.83 9.97 15.61
C HIS A 43 7.63 10.08 14.67
N ALA A 44 7.07 11.28 14.47
CA ALA A 44 5.89 11.48 13.63
C ALA A 44 6.02 10.88 12.21
N LEU A 45 7.22 10.96 11.61
CA LEU A 45 7.49 10.33 10.31
C LEU A 45 7.44 8.80 10.39
N ALA A 46 8.03 8.21 11.43
CA ALA A 46 8.03 6.77 11.61
C ALA A 46 6.60 6.22 11.77
N TRP A 47 5.73 6.93 12.51
CA TRP A 47 4.31 6.57 12.61
C TRP A 47 3.58 6.60 11.26
N ALA A 48 3.84 7.62 10.43
CA ALA A 48 3.26 7.73 9.11
C ALA A 48 3.72 6.62 8.15
N LEU A 49 5.03 6.30 8.17
CA LEU A 49 5.58 5.20 7.39
C LEU A 49 5.04 3.85 7.88
N GLY A 50 4.91 3.66 9.20
CA GLY A 50 4.27 2.48 9.78
C GLY A 50 2.82 2.30 9.31
N ALA A 51 2.04 3.39 9.29
CA ALA A 51 0.67 3.36 8.79
C ALA A 51 0.59 3.07 7.28
N PHE A 52 1.55 3.55 6.49
CA PHE A 52 1.61 3.31 5.05
C PHE A 52 2.04 1.87 4.71
N PHE A 53 3.14 1.41 5.27
CA PHE A 53 3.71 0.09 4.99
C PHE A 53 3.06 -1.05 5.77
N GLY A 54 2.30 -0.77 6.83
CA GLY A 54 1.59 -1.79 7.60
C GLY A 54 0.67 -2.66 6.73
N ASN A 55 -0.01 -2.04 5.76
CA ASN A 55 -0.82 -2.77 4.78
C ASN A 55 0.06 -3.70 3.92
N LEU A 56 1.23 -3.23 3.46
CA LEU A 56 2.16 -4.05 2.67
C LEU A 56 2.64 -5.29 3.44
N VAL A 57 2.92 -5.15 4.73
CA VAL A 57 3.31 -6.28 5.59
C VAL A 57 2.22 -7.36 5.62
N VAL A 58 0.94 -6.97 5.76
CA VAL A 58 -0.18 -7.92 5.74
C VAL A 58 -0.27 -8.66 4.41
N TRP A 59 -0.13 -7.96 3.29
CA TRP A 59 -0.13 -8.59 1.97
C TRP A 59 1.03 -9.57 1.78
N ILE A 60 2.24 -9.20 2.22
CA ILE A 60 3.41 -10.08 2.16
C ILE A 60 3.13 -11.34 2.98
N LEU A 61 2.68 -11.20 4.22
CA LEU A 61 2.35 -12.33 5.07
C LEU A 61 1.27 -13.21 4.44
N TYR A 62 0.22 -12.61 3.89
CA TYR A 62 -0.81 -13.37 3.19
C TYR A 62 -0.20 -14.16 2.04
N TYR A 63 0.58 -13.55 1.14
CA TYR A 63 1.12 -14.28 -0.01
C TYR A 63 2.18 -15.32 0.34
N VAL A 64 3.01 -15.07 1.36
CA VAL A 64 4.08 -15.99 1.76
C VAL A 64 3.54 -17.14 2.59
N VAL A 65 2.64 -16.86 3.53
CA VAL A 65 2.16 -17.83 4.53
C VAL A 65 0.86 -18.50 4.10
N ARG A 66 0.09 -17.95 3.15
CA ARG A 66 -1.20 -18.56 2.73
C ARG A 66 -1.06 -20.02 2.31
N ASP A 67 0.08 -20.38 1.72
CA ASP A 67 0.31 -21.73 1.20
C ASP A 67 0.63 -22.72 2.35
N GLU A 68 0.96 -22.21 3.55
CA GLU A 68 1.10 -23.03 4.77
C GLU A 68 -0.25 -23.43 5.38
N VAL A 69 -1.31 -22.67 5.10
CA VAL A 69 -2.66 -22.88 5.65
C VAL A 69 -3.56 -23.69 4.69
N GLY A 70 -3.06 -24.07 3.51
CA GLY A 70 -3.87 -24.68 2.45
C GLY A 70 -3.33 -26.00 1.87
N ARG A 71 -3.96 -27.11 2.27
CA ARG A 71 -4.31 -28.21 1.35
C ARG A 71 -5.79 -28.08 1.02
#